data_AF-A0A529SZ71-F1
#
_entry.id   AF-A0A529SZ71-F1
#
_cell.length_a   1.000
_cell.length_b   1.000
_cell.length_c   1.000
_cell.angle_alpha   90.00
_cell.angle_beta   90.00
_cell.angle_gamma   90.00
#
_symmetry.space_group_name_H-M   'P 1'
#
loop_
_entity.id
_entity.type
_entity.pdbx_description
1 polymer ?
#
loop_
_entity_poly.entity_id
_entity_poly.type
_entity_poly.pdbx_seq_one_letter_code
_entity_poly.pdbx_strand_id
1 'polypeptide(L)'
;MTPKLNRWKRFADWDERPLRLDKFAAEDPANGFSAFSSPADPKPGIGIKGGRVVSLDGVLEHDYDMIDRFIARHHIDPEVASEAMALDSATVARW
;
A
#
# COMPACT_ATOMS: atom_id res chain seq x y z
N MET A 1 -25.52 -35.90 -5.25
CA MET A 1 -26.37 -34.70 -5.29
C MET A 1 -26.56 -34.24 -3.85
N THR A 2 -25.87 -33.18 -3.45
CA THR A 2 -25.86 -32.72 -2.05
C THR A 2 -27.27 -32.25 -1.67
N PRO A 3 -27.85 -32.70 -0.54
CA PRO A 3 -29.22 -32.33 -0.17
C PRO A 3 -29.32 -30.81 0.01
N LYS A 4 -30.31 -30.21 -0.65
CA LYS A 4 -30.58 -28.77 -0.58
C LYS A 4 -31.13 -28.47 0.81
N LEU A 5 -30.28 -27.92 1.70
CA LEU A 5 -30.68 -27.46 3.03
C LEU A 5 -31.92 -26.57 2.91
N ASN A 6 -32.90 -26.73 3.80
CA ASN A 6 -34.10 -25.90 3.83
C ASN A 6 -33.69 -24.44 4.09
N ARG A 7 -33.59 -23.66 3.03
CA ARG A 7 -33.05 -22.31 3.04
C ARG A 7 -34.11 -21.34 2.52
N TRP A 8 -34.24 -20.21 3.20
CA TRP A 8 -35.28 -19.23 2.90
C TRP A 8 -35.09 -18.70 1.47
N LYS A 9 -36.19 -18.61 0.70
CA LYS A 9 -36.18 -18.25 -0.73
C LYS A 9 -35.37 -16.99 -1.03
N ARG A 10 -35.47 -15.97 -0.18
CA ARG A 10 -34.72 -14.70 -0.30
C ARG A 10 -33.20 -14.90 -0.39
N PHE A 11 -32.64 -15.83 0.38
CA PHE A 11 -31.20 -16.09 0.38
C PHE A 11 -30.75 -16.91 -0.83
N ALA A 12 -31.64 -17.69 -1.44
CA ALA A 12 -31.36 -18.39 -2.69
C ALA A 12 -31.31 -17.39 -3.85
N ASP A 13 -32.29 -16.49 -3.95
CA ASP A 13 -32.32 -15.41 -4.95
C ASP A 13 -31.08 -14.49 -4.86
N TRP A 14 -30.49 -14.35 -3.67
CA TRP A 14 -29.26 -13.57 -3.47
C TRP A 14 -28.00 -14.30 -3.91
N ASP A 15 -27.96 -15.64 -3.90
CA ASP A 15 -26.79 -16.40 -4.38
C ASP A 15 -26.60 -16.26 -5.89
N GLU A 16 -27.70 -16.08 -6.63
CA GLU A 16 -27.72 -15.95 -8.09
C GLU A 16 -27.40 -14.53 -8.57
N ARG A 17 -27.28 -13.56 -7.65
CA ARG A 17 -26.93 -12.18 -8.01
C ARG A 17 -25.47 -12.11 -8.49
N PRO A 18 -25.16 -11.31 -9.53
CA PRO A 18 -23.81 -11.20 -10.08
C PRO A 18 -22.73 -10.90 -9.03
N LEU A 19 -23.02 -10.03 -8.04
CA LEU A 19 -22.10 -9.69 -6.95
C LEU A 19 -21.59 -10.92 -6.17
N ARG A 20 -22.43 -11.96 -6.01
CA ARG A 20 -22.06 -13.19 -5.29
C ARG A 20 -21.13 -14.10 -6.08
N LEU A 21 -20.92 -13.81 -7.36
CA LEU A 21 -19.99 -14.54 -8.23
C LEU A 21 -18.58 -13.92 -8.18
N ASP A 22 -18.45 -12.69 -7.70
CA ASP A 22 -17.17 -12.03 -7.48
C ASP A 22 -16.39 -12.75 -6.36
N LYS A 23 -15.07 -12.85 -6.55
CA LYS A 23 -14.17 -13.52 -5.62
C LYS A 23 -13.61 -12.51 -4.63
N PHE A 24 -14.33 -12.28 -3.54
CA PHE A 24 -13.80 -11.51 -2.41
C PHE A 24 -12.87 -12.37 -1.57
N ALA A 25 -11.71 -11.82 -1.23
CA ALA A 25 -10.79 -12.38 -0.25
C ALA A 25 -10.80 -11.52 1.01
N ALA A 26 -10.59 -12.15 2.16
CA ALA A 26 -10.25 -11.41 3.37
C ALA A 26 -8.83 -10.84 3.25
N GLU A 27 -8.54 -9.78 3.99
CA GLU A 27 -7.19 -9.25 4.07
C GLU A 27 -6.24 -10.29 4.70
N ASP A 28 -5.04 -10.35 4.14
CA ASP A 28 -3.92 -11.17 4.58
C ASP A 28 -2.60 -10.41 4.32
N PRO A 29 -2.23 -9.47 5.20
CA PRO A 29 -1.07 -8.60 4.99
C PRO A 29 0.26 -9.36 4.91
N ALA A 30 0.36 -10.53 5.56
CA ALA A 30 1.56 -11.35 5.53
C ALA A 30 1.88 -11.87 4.12
N ASN A 31 0.86 -12.03 3.27
CA ASN A 31 1.00 -12.45 1.88
C ASN A 31 0.78 -11.29 0.88
N GLY A 32 0.77 -10.05 1.36
CA GLY A 32 0.56 -8.85 0.52
C GLY A 32 -0.89 -8.57 0.13
N PHE A 33 -1.87 -9.29 0.71
CA PHE A 33 -3.29 -8.99 0.52
C PHE A 33 -3.74 -7.92 1.53
N SER A 34 -3.28 -6.71 1.33
CA SER A 34 -3.79 -5.52 2.04
C SER A 34 -4.05 -4.44 1.01
N ALA A 35 -5.21 -3.80 1.05
CA ALA A 35 -5.51 -2.72 0.11
C ALA A 35 -4.66 -1.48 0.40
N PHE A 36 -4.53 -1.13 1.68
CA PHE A 36 -3.73 -0.01 2.18
C PHE A 36 -3.25 -0.31 3.61
N SER A 37 -2.30 0.47 4.12
CA SER A 37 -1.90 0.48 5.54
C SER A 37 -1.51 -0.90 6.08
N SER A 38 -0.75 -1.66 5.30
CA SER A 38 -0.21 -2.94 5.76
C SER A 38 0.70 -2.70 6.97
N PRO A 39 0.71 -3.58 7.98
CA PRO A 39 1.69 -3.52 9.07
C PRO A 39 3.14 -3.62 8.59
N ALA A 40 3.37 -4.14 7.37
CA ALA A 40 4.68 -4.25 6.76
C ALA A 40 5.06 -3.03 5.90
N ASP A 41 4.15 -2.08 5.68
CA ASP A 41 4.46 -0.87 4.91
C ASP A 41 5.48 -0.02 5.70
N PRO A 42 6.54 0.47 5.04
CA PRO A 42 7.52 1.29 5.70
C PRO A 42 6.93 2.66 6.08
N LYS A 43 7.48 3.26 7.15
CA LYS A 43 7.13 4.64 7.48
C LYS A 43 7.83 5.60 6.52
N PRO A 44 7.16 6.68 6.08
CA PRO A 44 7.79 7.70 5.26
C PRO A 44 9.04 8.25 5.92
N GLY A 45 10.13 8.32 5.17
CA GLY A 45 11.39 8.85 5.67
C GLY A 45 12.38 9.12 4.55
N ILE A 46 13.17 10.18 4.69
CA ILE A 46 14.20 10.48 3.72
C ILE A 46 15.48 10.98 4.38
N GLY A 47 16.62 10.51 3.88
CA GLY A 47 17.93 10.99 4.27
C GLY A 47 18.61 11.63 3.07
N ILE A 48 19.12 12.85 3.25
CA ILE A 48 19.83 13.60 2.20
C ILE A 48 21.26 13.89 2.66
N LYS A 49 22.24 13.64 1.80
CA LYS A 49 23.65 13.99 2.06
C LYS A 49 24.34 14.41 0.76
N GLY A 50 24.92 15.61 0.75
CA GLY A 50 25.65 16.13 -0.40
C GLY A 50 24.79 16.22 -1.67
N GLY A 51 23.52 16.63 -1.52
CA GLY A 51 22.58 16.77 -2.65
C GLY A 51 22.10 15.44 -3.23
N ARG A 52 22.19 14.33 -2.48
CA ARG A 52 21.72 13.01 -2.92
C ARG A 52 20.91 12.33 -1.83
N VAL A 53 19.96 11.50 -2.24
CA VAL A 53 19.19 10.63 -1.35
C VAL A 53 20.05 9.44 -0.91
N VAL A 54 20.26 9.32 0.41
CA VAL A 54 21.09 8.27 1.03
C VAL A 54 20.29 7.28 1.89
N SER A 55 19.00 7.58 2.15
CA SER A 55 18.05 6.63 2.69
C SER A 55 16.62 6.97 2.23
N LEU A 56 15.79 5.96 2.03
CA LEU A 56 14.41 6.06 1.57
C LEU A 56 13.54 5.12 2.40
N ASP A 57 12.54 5.66 3.09
CA ASP A 57 11.54 4.96 3.91
C ASP A 57 12.13 3.91 4.87
N GLY A 58 13.28 4.25 5.46
CA GLY A 58 14.01 3.40 6.42
C GLY A 58 15.03 2.44 5.79
N VAL A 59 15.11 2.36 4.46
CA VAL A 59 16.12 1.60 3.71
C VAL A 59 17.34 2.47 3.44
N LEU A 60 18.54 1.95 3.70
CA LEU A 60 19.80 2.65 3.44
C LEU A 60 20.26 2.44 1.99
N GLU A 61 21.04 3.38 1.45
CA GLU A 61 21.48 3.35 0.04
C GLU A 61 22.17 2.03 -0.37
N HIS A 62 22.85 1.35 0.55
CA HIS A 62 23.53 0.08 0.26
C HIS A 62 22.58 -1.13 0.21
N ASP A 63 21.38 -1.00 0.76
CA ASP A 63 20.34 -2.03 0.78
C ASP A 63 19.27 -1.80 -0.29
N TYR A 64 19.38 -0.73 -1.08
CA TYR A 64 18.45 -0.43 -2.15
C TYR A 64 18.35 -1.55 -3.17
N ASP A 65 17.12 -1.88 -3.52
CA ASP A 65 16.83 -2.64 -4.71
C ASP A 65 16.85 -1.75 -5.97
N MET A 66 16.43 -2.31 -7.10
CA MET A 66 16.37 -1.59 -8.36
C MET A 66 15.35 -0.45 -8.36
N ILE A 67 14.21 -0.62 -7.69
CA ILE A 67 13.13 0.36 -7.59
C ILE A 67 13.57 1.50 -6.68
N ASP A 68 14.07 1.20 -5.49
CA ASP A 68 14.55 2.20 -4.54
C ASP A 68 15.60 3.11 -5.19
N ARG A 69 16.59 2.49 -5.84
CA ARG A 69 17.67 3.20 -6.52
C ARG A 69 17.16 4.07 -7.66
N PHE A 70 16.16 3.62 -8.41
CA PHE A 70 15.58 4.38 -9.52
C PHE A 70 14.79 5.60 -9.02
N ILE A 71 14.01 5.44 -7.96
CA ILE A 71 13.26 6.52 -7.34
C ILE A 71 14.23 7.55 -6.73
N ALA A 72 15.14 7.09 -5.86
CA ALA A 72 16.07 7.94 -5.11
C ALA A 72 16.99 8.78 -6.01
N ARG A 73 17.34 8.31 -7.21
CA ARG A 73 18.28 9.00 -8.12
C ARG A 73 17.63 9.92 -9.14
N HIS A 74 16.36 9.69 -9.46
CA HIS A 74 15.74 10.32 -10.63
C HIS A 74 14.37 10.96 -10.36
N HIS A 75 13.69 10.63 -9.27
CA HIS A 75 12.29 11.03 -9.06
C HIS A 75 12.05 11.79 -7.76
N ILE A 76 13.11 12.09 -7.00
CA ILE A 76 13.04 12.92 -5.81
C ILE A 76 14.01 14.08 -5.99
N ASP A 77 13.50 15.29 -5.80
CA ASP A 77 14.33 16.50 -5.76
C ASP A 77 14.98 16.64 -4.37
N PRO A 78 16.32 16.47 -4.26
CA PRO A 78 17.01 16.53 -2.98
C PRO A 78 16.99 17.92 -2.33
N GLU A 79 16.73 18.98 -3.09
CA GLU A 79 16.72 20.36 -2.57
C GLU A 79 15.52 20.63 -1.68
N VAL A 80 14.36 20.04 -2.00
CA VAL A 80 13.09 20.29 -1.29
C VAL A 80 12.61 19.11 -0.45
N ALA A 81 13.12 17.90 -0.69
CA ALA A 81 12.54 16.69 -0.09
C ALA A 81 12.56 16.67 1.44
N SER A 82 13.59 17.24 2.09
CA SER A 82 13.64 17.30 3.57
C SER A 82 12.58 18.24 4.15
N GLU A 83 12.33 19.37 3.49
CA GLU A 83 11.28 20.32 3.88
C GLU A 83 9.90 19.70 3.66
N ALA A 84 9.66 19.11 2.49
CA ALA A 84 8.40 18.47 2.15
C ALA A 84 8.07 17.32 3.10
N MET A 85 9.05 16.49 3.47
CA MET A 85 8.87 15.36 4.40
C MET A 85 8.61 15.81 5.84
N ALA A 86 8.94 17.06 6.20
CA ALA A 86 8.63 17.61 7.53
C ALA A 86 7.16 18.04 7.67
N LEU A 87 6.41 18.15 6.56
CA LEU A 87 5.00 18.48 6.59
C LEU A 87 4.16 17.30 7.10
N ASP A 88 3.16 17.61 7.93
CA ASP A 88 2.15 16.63 8.32
C ASP A 88 1.35 16.17 7.09
N SER A 89 1.24 14.85 6.89
CA SER A 89 0.58 14.30 5.70
C SER A 89 -0.87 14.74 5.57
N ALA A 90 -1.59 14.95 6.68
CA ALA A 90 -2.98 15.43 6.62
C ALA A 90 -3.07 16.88 6.16
N THR A 91 -2.01 17.68 6.36
CA THR A 91 -1.92 19.05 5.82
C THR A 91 -1.78 19.00 4.31
N VAL A 92 -0.89 18.16 3.78
CA VAL A 92 -0.74 17.95 2.33
C VAL A 92 -2.05 17.44 1.72
N ALA A 93 -2.73 16.49 2.38
CA ALA A 93 -3.99 15.94 1.88
C ALA A 93 -5.17 16.93 1.83
N ARG A 94 -5.07 18.08 2.54
CA ARG A 94 -6.10 19.13 2.54
C ARG A 94 -5.87 20.20 1.48
N TRP A 95 -4.65 20.33 0.98
CA TRP A 95 -4.29 21.29 -0.06
C TRP A 95 -4.87 20.86 -1.40
#